data_AF-A0A520DJN2-F1
#
_entry.id   AF-A0A520DJN2-F1
#
_cell.length_a   1.000
_cell.length_b   1.000
_cell.length_c   1.000
_cell.angle_alpha   90.00
_cell.angle_beta   90.00
_cell.angle_gamma   90.00
#
_symmetry.space_group_name_H-M   'P 1'
#
loop_
_entity.id
_entity.type
_entity.pdbx_description
1 polymer ?
#
loop_
_entity_poly.entity_id
_entity_poly.type
_entity_poly.pdbx_seq_one_letter_code
_entity_poly.pdbx_strand_id
1 'polypeptide(L)' 'MRKVFAVICTLITLFVLKETINIFVTDEADIVKQRSIFIVIALSISIPMVILTLWLWKPKNNDKQD' A
#
# COMPACT_ATOMS: atom_id res chain seq x y z
N MET A 1 13.73 -15.47 -0.27
CA MET A 1 12.70 -15.04 -1.25
C MET A 1 11.55 -14.25 -0.62
N ARG A 2 10.75 -14.76 0.35
CA ARG A 2 9.60 -14.00 0.93
C ARG A 2 9.94 -12.69 1.65
N LYS A 3 11.07 -12.62 2.38
CA LYS A 3 11.52 -11.39 3.05
C LYS A 3 11.77 -10.24 2.07
N VAL A 4 12.31 -10.53 0.87
CA VAL A 4 12.59 -9.51 -0.16
C VAL A 4 11.29 -8.93 -0.71
N PHE A 5 10.30 -9.78 -0.97
CA PHE A 5 8.96 -9.32 -1.35
C PHE A 5 8.32 -8.45 -0.26
N ALA A 6 8.51 -8.78 1.03
CA ALA A 6 7.96 -7.99 2.13
C ALA A 6 8.58 -6.59 2.16
N VAL A 7 9.92 -6.50 1.98
CA VAL A 7 10.65 -5.24 1.91
C VAL A 7 10.19 -4.39 0.72
N ILE A 8 10.05 -4.98 -0.47
CA ILE A 8 9.57 -4.27 -1.67
C ILE A 8 8.14 -3.77 -1.46
N CYS A 9 7.28 -4.59 -0.87
CA CYS A 9 5.89 -4.26 -0.62
C CYS A 9 5.75 -3.11 0.41
N THR A 10 6.61 -3.06 1.44
CA THR A 10 6.70 -1.91 2.34
C THR A 10 7.22 -0.64 1.66
N LEU A 11 8.18 -0.72 0.73
CA LEU A 11 8.67 0.44 -0.03
C LEU A 11 7.59 1.01 -0.94
N ILE A 12 6.84 0.14 -1.63
CA ILE A 12 5.70 0.55 -2.46
C ILE A 12 4.62 1.22 -1.59
N THR A 13 4.33 0.66 -0.41
CA THR A 13 3.35 1.24 0.52
C THR A 13 3.76 2.64 0.97
N LEU A 14 5.05 2.85 1.29
CA LEU A 14 5.59 4.18 1.61
C LEU A 14 5.46 5.16 0.43
N PHE A 15 5.70 4.70 -0.79
CA PHE A 15 5.56 5.53 -1.99
C PHE A 15 4.09 5.97 -2.21
N VAL A 16 3.15 5.04 -2.07
CA VAL A 16 1.70 5.33 -2.16
C VAL A 16 1.27 6.31 -1.06
N LEU A 17 1.79 6.15 0.17
CA LEU A 17 1.55 7.08 1.27
C LEU A 17 2.05 8.50 0.94
N LYS A 18 3.26 8.61 0.39
CA LYS A 18 3.82 9.91 -0.05
C LYS A 18 2.93 10.56 -1.12
N GLU A 19 2.48 9.80 -2.12
CA GLU A 19 1.55 10.31 -3.15
C GLU A 19 0.20 10.71 -2.56
N THR A 20 -0.31 9.93 -1.60
CA THR A 20 -1.56 10.26 -0.90
C THR A 20 -1.43 11.58 -0.13
N ILE A 21 -0.30 11.79 0.55
CA ILE A 21 -0.01 13.06 1.24
C ILE A 21 0.12 14.19 0.22
N ASN A 22 0.77 13.96 -0.92
CA ASN A 22 0.90 14.95 -1.98
C ASN A 22 -0.47 15.37 -2.54
N ILE A 23 -1.38 14.41 -2.80
CA ILE A 23 -2.77 14.67 -3.19
C ILE A 23 -3.52 15.47 -2.10
N PHE A 24 -3.20 15.24 -0.82
CA PHE A 24 -3.84 15.92 0.29
C PHE A 24 -3.33 17.35 0.52
N VAL A 25 -2.04 17.59 0.30
CA VAL A 25 -1.35 18.86 0.59
C VAL A 25 -1.32 19.79 -0.63
N THR A 26 -1.36 19.26 -1.85
CA THR A 26 -1.30 20.09 -3.04
C THR A 26 -2.64 20.81 -3.27
N ASP A 27 -2.55 22.12 -3.51
CA ASP A 27 -3.70 23.01 -3.79
C ASP A 27 -3.92 23.18 -5.31
N GLU A 28 -3.41 22.24 -6.11
CA GLU A 28 -3.62 22.25 -7.56
C GLU A 28 -5.11 22.05 -7.88
N ALA A 29 -5.69 23.01 -8.61
CA ALA A 29 -7.13 23.09 -8.86
C ALA A 29 -7.73 21.82 -9.50
N ASP A 30 -6.96 21.12 -10.33
CA ASP A 30 -7.37 19.85 -10.94
C ASP A 30 -7.39 18.70 -9.94
N ILE A 31 -6.45 18.69 -8.98
CA ILE A 31 -6.36 17.68 -7.93
C ILE A 31 -7.44 17.91 -6.87
N VAL A 32 -7.74 19.17 -6.53
CA VAL A 32 -8.82 19.50 -5.58
C VAL A 32 -10.20 19.12 -6.14
N LYS A 33 -10.46 19.35 -7.43
CA LYS A 33 -11.72 18.96 -8.09
C LYS A 33 -11.94 17.44 -8.11
N GLN A 34 -10.88 16.67 -8.31
CA GLN A 34 -10.96 15.21 -8.42
C GLN A 34 -10.44 14.48 -7.17
N ARG A 35 -10.27 15.20 -6.05
CA ARG A 35 -9.67 14.68 -4.82
C ARG A 35 -10.36 13.41 -4.32
N SER A 36 -11.69 13.34 -4.44
CA SER A 36 -12.47 12.15 -4.09
C SER A 36 -12.07 10.94 -4.93
N ILE A 37 -11.89 11.10 -6.24
CA ILE A 37 -11.47 10.04 -7.16
C ILE A 37 -10.04 9.60 -6.84
N PHE A 38 -9.12 10.55 -6.63
CA PHE A 38 -7.73 10.24 -6.28
C PHE A 38 -7.62 9.49 -4.95
N ILE A 39 -8.41 9.87 -3.94
CA ILE A 39 -8.47 9.15 -2.65
C ILE A 39 -8.98 7.73 -2.85
N VAL A 40 -10.03 7.54 -3.66
CA VAL A 40 -10.57 6.20 -3.94
C VAL A 40 -9.53 5.35 -4.66
N ILE A 41 -8.81 5.89 -5.65
CA ILE A 41 -7.73 5.17 -6.36
C ILE A 41 -6.61 4.80 -5.39
N ALA A 42 -6.15 5.75 -4.57
CA ALA A 42 -5.11 5.52 -3.58
C ALA A 42 -5.51 4.39 -2.60
N LEU A 43 -6.74 4.43 -2.08
CA LEU A 43 -7.28 3.40 -1.19
C LEU A 43 -7.47 2.05 -1.89
N SER A 44 -7.98 2.05 -3.12
CA SER A 44 -8.18 0.82 -3.91
C SER A 44 -6.87 0.12 -4.24
N ILE A 45 -5.76 0.84 -4.32
CA ILE A 45 -4.43 0.25 -4.53
C ILE A 45 -3.79 -0.12 -3.19
N SER A 46 -3.94 0.72 -2.15
CA SER A 46 -3.30 0.50 -0.85
C SER A 46 -3.90 -0.69 -0.10
N ILE A 47 -5.22 -0.88 -0.14
CA ILE A 47 -5.90 -1.98 0.56
C ILE A 47 -5.39 -3.36 0.11
N PRO A 48 -5.43 -3.74 -1.18
CA PRO A 48 -4.92 -5.03 -1.64
C PRO A 48 -3.41 -5.16 -1.42
N MET A 49 -2.65 -4.06 -1.52
CA MET A 49 -1.23 -4.06 -1.16
C MET A 49 -1.01 -4.42 0.31
N VAL A 50 -1.70 -3.77 1.25
CA VAL A 50 -1.58 -4.06 2.69
C VAL A 50 -1.98 -5.51 3.01
N ILE A 51 -3.04 -6.01 2.39
CA ILE A 51 -3.46 -7.42 2.53
C ILE A 51 -2.37 -8.35 2.01
N LEU A 52 -1.80 -8.10 0.83
CA LEU A 52 -0.68 -8.88 0.29
C LEU A 52 0.55 -8.80 1.20
N THR A 53 0.85 -7.62 1.75
CA THR A 53 1.98 -7.39 2.66
C THR A 53 1.82 -8.23 3.92
N LEU A 54 0.65 -8.15 4.57
CA LEU A 54 0.33 -8.92 5.77
C LEU A 54 0.30 -10.42 5.50
N TRP A 55 -0.27 -10.83 4.36
CA TRP A 55 -0.33 -12.24 3.97
C TRP A 55 1.05 -12.82 3.70
N LEU A 56 1.93 -12.02 3.11
CA LEU A 56 3.32 -12.40 2.86
C LEU A 56 4.15 -12.44 4.16
N TRP A 57 3.83 -11.56 5.11
CA TRP A 57 4.49 -11.54 6.41
C TRP A 57 3.99 -12.64 7.35
N LYS A 58 2.78 -13.18 7.09
CA LYS A 58 2.25 -14.33 7.81
C LYS A 58 3.25 -15.49 7.67
N PRO A 59 3.89 -15.92 8.77
CA PRO A 59 4.79 -17.06 8.71
C PRO A 59 3.95 -18.26 8.27
N LYS A 60 4.44 -18.99 7.26
CA LYS A 60 3.92 -20.32 6.99
C LYS A 60 4.23 -21.11 8.25
N ASN A 61 3.24 -21.31 9.11
CA ASN A 61 3.34 -22.27 10.19
C ASN A 61 3.53 -23.61 9.47
N ASN A 62 4.79 -24.01 9.32
CA ASN A 62 5.09 -25.41 9.12
C ASN A 62 4.80 -26.02 10.50
N ASP A 63 3.52 -26.33 10.74
CA ASP A 63 3.17 -27.46 11.59
C ASP A 63 3.68 -28.72 10.86
N LYS A 64 5.00 -28.86 10.90
CA LYS A 64 5.68 -30.13 10.93
C LYS A 64 6.32 -30.15 12.32
N GLN A 65 5.52 -30.50 13.31
CA GLN A 65 6.03 -31.25 14.43
C GLN A 65 5.38 -32.62 14.33
N ASP A 66 6.28 -33.59 14.27
CA ASP A 66 6.13 -34.99 13.91
C ASP A 66 5.16 -35.78 14.80
#